data_AF-A0A848LUF3-F1
#
_entry.id   AF-A0A848LUF3-F1
#
_cell.length_a   1.000
_cell.length_b   1.000
_cell.length_c   1.000
_cell.angle_alpha   90.00
_cell.angle_beta   90.00
_cell.angle_gamma   90.00
#
_symmetry.space_group_name_H-M   'P 1'
#
loop_
_entity.id
_entity.type
_entity.pdbx_description
1 polymer ?
#
loop_
_entity_poly.entity_id
_entity_poly.type
_entity_poly.pdbx_seq_one_letter_code
_entity_poly.pdbx_strand_id
1 'polypeptide(L)'
;ISLWLGAAGFFLAPQTALFISLLQRLLPADRQAEGFALFNAGWALGIGVGSAVAAVLLDTAGSQVAMLLSGAVPVAMALAGRLSRHTR
;
A
#
# COMPACT_ATOMS: atom_id res chain seq x y z
N ILE A 1 -15.11 -16.83 -0.59
CA ILE A 1 -13.72 -16.31 -0.47
C ILE A 1 -13.18 -15.79 -1.81
N SER A 2 -13.43 -16.49 -2.93
CA SER A 2 -12.95 -16.12 -4.28
C SER A 2 -13.43 -14.75 -4.78
N LEU A 3 -14.68 -14.35 -4.48
CA LEU A 3 -15.19 -13.02 -4.81
C LEU A 3 -14.42 -11.91 -4.09
N TRP A 4 -14.14 -12.10 -2.80
CA TRP A 4 -13.39 -11.12 -1.99
C TRP A 4 -11.93 -11.00 -2.43
N LEU A 5 -11.29 -12.13 -2.77
CA LEU A 5 -9.94 -12.13 -3.35
C LEU A 5 -9.92 -11.45 -4.73
N GLY A 6 -10.93 -11.72 -5.56
CA GLY A 6 -11.09 -11.05 -6.86
C GLY A 6 -11.29 -9.54 -6.73
N ALA A 7 -12.13 -9.10 -5.79
CA ALA A 7 -12.34 -7.68 -5.51
C ALA A 7 -11.06 -6.99 -5.00
N ALA A 8 -10.31 -7.65 -4.12
CA ALA A 8 -9.02 -7.15 -3.67
C ALA A 8 -8.02 -7.00 -4.84
N GLY A 9 -7.94 -8.01 -5.72
CA GLY A 9 -7.12 -7.95 -6.93
C GLY A 9 -7.51 -6.82 -7.87
N PHE A 10 -8.82 -6.65 -8.13
CA PHE A 10 -9.35 -5.59 -8.98
C PHE A 10 -9.09 -4.19 -8.41
N PHE A 11 -9.02 -4.05 -7.09
CA PHE A 11 -8.65 -2.79 -6.44
C PHE A 11 -7.15 -2.51 -6.50
N LEU A 12 -6.31 -3.52 -6.21
CA LEU A 12 -4.86 -3.36 -6.14
C LEU A 12 -4.20 -3.16 -7.51
N ALA A 13 -4.71 -3.79 -8.56
CA ALA A 13 -4.15 -3.71 -9.91
C ALA A 13 -4.11 -2.27 -10.48
N PRO A 14 -5.24 -1.53 -10.58
CA PRO A 14 -5.22 -0.15 -11.08
C PRO A 14 -4.45 0.78 -10.15
N GLN A 15 -4.49 0.56 -8.83
CA GLN A 15 -3.71 1.35 -7.87
C GLN A 15 -2.20 1.21 -8.11
N THR A 16 -1.72 -0.02 -8.31
CA THR A 16 -0.30 -0.29 -8.62
C THR A 16 0.11 0.35 -9.95
N ALA A 17 -0.74 0.23 -10.98
CA ALA A 17 -0.49 0.85 -12.28
C ALA A 17 -0.41 2.38 -12.19
N LEU A 18 -1.25 3.01 -11.37
CA LEU A 18 -1.22 4.45 -11.12
C LEU A 18 0.08 4.87 -10.43
N PHE A 19 0.54 4.14 -9.40
CA PHE A 19 1.81 4.47 -8.74
C PHE A 19 3.01 4.39 -9.69
N ILE A 20 3.08 3.32 -10.50
CA ILE A 20 4.12 3.14 -11.51
C ILE A 20 4.09 4.30 -12.52
N SER A 21 2.91 4.65 -13.02
CA SER A 21 2.74 5.74 -13.99
C SER A 21 3.13 7.11 -13.40
N LEU A 22 2.78 7.37 -12.13
CA LEU A 22 3.17 8.59 -11.44
C LEU A 22 4.68 8.65 -11.20
N LEU A 23 5.29 7.53 -10.82
CA LEU A 23 6.73 7.42 -10.62
C LEU A 23 7.48 7.80 -11.92
N GLN A 24 7.07 7.23 -13.06
CA GLN A 24 7.65 7.53 -14.37
C GLN A 24 7.47 8.99 -14.80
N ARG A 25 6.35 9.63 -14.44
CA ARG A 25 6.08 11.04 -14.77
C ARG A 25 6.82 12.03 -13.88
N LEU A 26 7.12 11.64 -12.64
CA LEU A 26 7.73 12.53 -11.64
C LEU A 26 9.26 12.44 -11.59
N LEU A 27 9.84 11.33 -12.02
CA LEU A 27 11.29 11.12 -11.99
C LEU A 27 11.94 11.35 -13.36
N PRO A 28 13.09 12.05 -13.39
CA PRO A 28 13.98 12.11 -14.55
C PRO A 28 14.37 10.70 -15.04
N ALA A 29 14.55 10.54 -16.36
CA ALA A 29 14.83 9.24 -16.98
C ALA A 29 16.09 8.55 -16.41
N ASP A 30 17.11 9.33 -16.03
CA ASP A 30 18.34 8.88 -15.39
C ASP A 30 18.15 8.32 -13.98
N ARG A 31 17.05 8.67 -13.30
CA ARG A 31 16.74 8.23 -11.92
C ARG A 31 15.57 7.25 -11.82
N GLN A 32 14.99 6.84 -12.95
CA GLN A 32 13.84 5.93 -12.93
C GLN A 32 14.21 4.58 -12.29
N ALA A 33 15.36 4.01 -12.62
CA ALA A 33 15.80 2.72 -12.08
C ALA A 33 15.91 2.76 -10.54
N GLU A 34 16.54 3.79 -9.99
CA GLU A 34 16.67 3.99 -8.54
C GLU A 34 15.30 4.23 -7.88
N GLY A 35 14.46 5.05 -8.50
CA GLY A 35 13.09 5.29 -8.02
C GLY A 35 12.24 4.02 -7.98
N PHE A 36 12.34 3.17 -9.02
CA PHE A 36 11.65 1.89 -9.05
C PHE A 36 12.22 0.90 -8.03
N ALA A 37 13.53 0.90 -7.81
CA ALA A 37 14.15 0.08 -6.77
C ALA A 37 13.65 0.48 -5.38
N LEU A 38 13.61 1.78 -5.08
CA LEU A 38 13.08 2.29 -3.80
C LEU A 38 11.58 1.98 -3.64
N PHE A 39 10.78 2.15 -4.70
CA PHE A 39 9.37 1.77 -4.70
C PHE A 39 9.17 0.28 -4.38
N ASN A 40 9.91 -0.61 -5.06
CA ASN A 40 9.82 -2.05 -4.81
C ASN A 40 10.34 -2.45 -3.43
N ALA A 41 11.39 -1.80 -2.92
CA ALA A 41 11.87 -2.02 -1.56
C ALA A 41 10.82 -1.63 -0.52
N GLY A 42 10.18 -0.47 -0.70
CA GLY A 42 9.08 -0.02 0.14
C GLY A 42 7.87 -0.96 0.08
N TRP A 43 7.53 -1.47 -1.11
CA TRP A 43 6.47 -2.45 -1.29
C TRP A 43 6.76 -3.76 -0.56
N ALA A 44 7.97 -4.32 -0.72
CA ALA A 44 8.38 -5.55 -0.05
C ALA A 44 8.40 -5.39 1.48
N LEU A 45 8.90 -4.26 1.98
CA LEU A 45 8.89 -3.93 3.41
C LEU A 45 7.46 -3.81 3.93
N GLY A 46 6.58 -3.14 3.20
CA GLY A 46 5.17 -3.01 3.52
C GLY A 46 4.46 -4.36 3.62
N ILE A 47 4.71 -5.28 2.67
CA ILE A 47 4.20 -6.65 2.74
C ILE A 47 4.76 -7.36 3.96
N GLY A 48 6.08 -7.35 4.18
CA GLY A 48 6.71 -8.06 5.29
C GLY A 48 6.19 -7.61 6.66
N VAL A 49 6.27 -6.31 6.93
CA VAL A 49 5.79 -5.72 8.20
C VAL A 49 4.28 -5.85 8.31
N GLY A 50 3.54 -5.59 7.23
CA GLY A 50 2.08 -5.70 7.21
C GLY A 50 1.59 -7.11 7.49
N SER A 51 2.23 -8.13 6.93
CA SER A 51 1.92 -9.54 7.22
C SER A 51 2.22 -9.91 8.66
N ALA A 52 3.33 -9.44 9.23
CA ALA A 52 3.65 -9.69 10.64
C ALA A 52 2.61 -9.04 11.57
N VAL A 53 2.23 -7.78 11.31
CA VAL A 53 1.19 -7.08 12.07
C VAL A 53 -0.17 -7.77 11.92
N ALA A 54 -0.54 -8.18 10.70
CA ALA A 54 -1.78 -8.89 10.45
C ALA A 54 -1.83 -10.23 11.20
N ALA A 55 -0.73 -10.99 11.24
CA ALA A 55 -0.64 -12.23 12.00
C ALA A 55 -0.88 -11.98 13.51
N VAL A 56 -0.20 -10.99 14.10
CA VAL A 56 -0.40 -10.63 15.51
C VAL A 56 -1.84 -10.20 15.78
N LEU A 57 -2.45 -9.41 14.89
CA LEU A 57 -3.85 -8.99 15.03
C LEU A 57 -4.84 -10.15 14.93
N LEU A 58 -4.56 -11.12 14.05
CA LEU A 58 -5.37 -12.32 13.93
C LEU A 58 -5.33 -13.16 15.21
N ASP A 59 -4.14 -13.31 15.80
CA ASP A 59 -3.94 -14.08 17.03
C ASP A 59 -4.54 -13.41 18.27
N THR A 60 -4.51 -12.06 18.34
CA THR A 60 -4.88 -11.31 19.55
C THR A 60 -6.29 -10.73 19.54
N ALA A 61 -6.77 -10.26 18.39
CA ALA A 61 -8.02 -9.51 18.27
C ALA A 61 -9.05 -10.17 17.34
N GLY A 62 -8.67 -11.29 16.70
CA GLY A 62 -9.53 -12.05 15.80
C GLY A 62 -9.66 -11.46 14.38
N SER A 63 -10.29 -12.23 13.50
CA SER A 63 -10.35 -11.96 12.06
C SER A 63 -11.06 -10.65 11.68
N GLN A 64 -12.13 -10.31 12.38
CA GLN A 64 -12.92 -9.12 12.07
C GLN A 64 -12.15 -7.82 12.35
N VAL A 65 -11.44 -7.76 13.49
CA VAL A 65 -10.61 -6.59 13.86
C VAL A 65 -9.39 -6.49 12.94
N ALA A 66 -8.73 -7.61 12.64
CA ALA A 66 -7.61 -7.65 11.72
C ALA A 66 -7.99 -7.12 10.32
N MET A 67 -9.16 -7.52 9.79
CA MET A 67 -9.66 -7.03 8.50
C MET A 67 -9.95 -5.52 8.54
N LEU A 68 -10.61 -5.03 9.58
CA LEU A 68 -10.94 -3.60 9.71
C LEU A 68 -9.68 -2.73 9.79
N LEU A 69 -8.72 -3.11 10.63
CA LEU A 69 -7.48 -2.35 10.78
C LEU A 69 -6.64 -2.38 9.50
N SER A 70 -6.57 -3.53 8.82
CA SER A 70 -5.88 -3.65 7.53
C SER A 70 -6.49 -2.75 6.45
N GLY A 71 -7.82 -2.59 6.45
CA GLY A 71 -8.52 -1.66 5.54
C GLY A 71 -8.39 -0.19 5.93
N ALA A 72 -8.23 0.12 7.22
CA ALA A 72 -8.10 1.50 7.70
C ALA A 72 -6.73 2.12 7.40
N VAL A 73 -5.67 1.31 7.38
CA VAL A 73 -4.29 1.78 7.16
C VAL A 73 -4.12 2.54 5.83
N PRO A 74 -4.55 2.01 4.65
CA PRO A 74 -4.47 2.75 3.38
C PRO A 74 -5.20 4.10 3.41
N VAL A 75 -6.37 4.16 4.07
CA VAL A 75 -7.17 5.38 4.20
C VAL A 75 -6.42 6.40 5.08
N ALA A 76 -5.88 5.97 6.21
CA ALA A 76 -5.10 6.82 7.09
C ALA A 76 -3.85 7.37 6.39
N MET A 77 -3.15 6.56 5.60
CA MET A 77 -2.00 7.00 4.80
C MET A 77 -2.39 8.01 3.72
N ALA A 78 -3.53 7.79 3.04
CA ALA A 78 -4.03 8.76 2.06
C ALA A 78 -4.38 10.11 2.71
N LEU A 79 -5.00 10.08 3.90
CA LEU A 79 -5.32 11.29 4.67
C LEU A 79 -4.05 12.01 5.13
N ALA A 80 -3.07 11.28 5.68
CA ALA A 80 -1.79 11.83 6.09
C ALA A 80 -1.06 12.48 4.91
N GLY A 81 -0.99 11.80 3.76
CA GLY A 81 -0.38 12.34 2.55
C GLY A 81 -1.07 13.60 2.03
N ARG A 82 -2.41 13.66 2.10
CA ARG A 82 -3.18 14.86 1.75
C ARG A 82 -2.88 16.02 2.72
N LEU A 83 -2.81 15.74 4.02
CA LEU A 83 -2.53 16.75 5.04
C LEU A 83 -1.11 17.32 4.88
N SER A 84 -0.10 16.46 4.65
CA SER A 84 1.29 16.90 4.45
C SER A 84 1.48 17.82 3.24
N ARG A 85 0.65 17.67 2.21
CA ARG A 85 0.64 18.56 1.04
C ARG A 85 -0.01 19.92 1.30
N HIS A 86 -0.91 20.03 2.28
CA HIS A 86 -1.56 21.30 2.64
C HIS A 86 -0.69 22.18 3.52
N THR A 87 0.24 21.58 4.27
CA THR A 87 1.20 22.26 5.15
C THR A 87 2.50 22.69 4.43
N ARG A 88 2.68 22.36 3.16
CA ARG A 88 3.78 22.80 2.30
C ARG A 88 3.28 23.82 1.29
#